data_AF-A0A9C6SXQ5-F1
#
_entry.id   AF-A0A9C6SXQ5-F1
#
_cell.length_a   1.000
_cell.length_b   1.000
_cell.length_c   1.000
_cell.angle_alpha   90.00
_cell.angle_beta   90.00
_cell.angle_gamma   90.00
#
_symmetry.space_group_name_H-M   'P 1'
#
loop_
_entity.id
_entity.type
_entity.pdbx_description
1 polymer ?
#
loop_
_entity_poly.entity_id
_entity_poly.type
_entity_poly.pdbx_seq_one_letter_code
_entity_poly.pdbx_strand_id
1 'polypeptide(L)'
;MYEQTNYAPSKRNYHTCDNRNINPDEITTVYKHPDVTYICEYIKDKFYFATLYNGRKDVKSTSNIHFFTIDDELIYNNFYYDFGPLNLACLYKFKILELLSDRNTVNNVFYRYCCKVSKKLESPGNEHRQIVHYTSQRDHKRANSAYLVASYAVLYLNKSPREAYNILFMGGEIPIKPFRDASMGSAIYSIHLTDCLNALKKAVSFGFFNFCDFDVVEYEKYEDMRNGALNWMVPQKFLAFVGPSTEPGTPYHPPECYIDYFLKNEVTTVIRLNKKAYSASRFTDVGIAHYDMFMPDGTVPPRRILNEFLQLSENTSGPIAVHCKAGLGRTGSLIAAYLIKHYKMTAREAIAWIRICRPGSVIGHQQAWLEKIEKNLLNAGQQYKLKYYGDGDVILHHKRGIYSIADKLEKKIHYMPDGGCTETSKDFTYENCNFQSSPYIENLQFLL
;
A
#
# COMPACT_ATOMS: atom_id res chain seq x y z
N MET A 1 -64.60 -3.89 -1.27
CA MET A 1 -63.36 -3.12 -0.98
C MET A 1 -62.56 -3.91 0.03
N TYR A 2 -61.42 -4.54 -0.20
CA TYR A 2 -60.55 -4.75 -1.34
C TYR A 2 -60.08 -6.22 -1.22
N GLU A 3 -60.08 -6.97 -2.32
CA GLU A 3 -59.62 -8.36 -2.39
C GLU A 3 -58.09 -8.44 -2.23
N GLN A 4 -57.63 -9.38 -1.39
CA GLN A 4 -56.22 -9.77 -1.31
C GLN A 4 -55.89 -10.73 -2.46
N THR A 5 -55.14 -10.25 -3.45
CA THR A 5 -54.56 -11.07 -4.49
C THR A 5 -53.25 -11.70 -3.99
N ASN A 6 -53.28 -13.01 -3.75
CA ASN A 6 -52.10 -13.83 -3.51
C ASN A 6 -51.30 -13.97 -4.81
N TYR A 7 -50.24 -13.18 -4.97
CA TYR A 7 -49.24 -13.39 -6.03
C TYR A 7 -48.12 -14.30 -5.50
N ALA A 8 -48.21 -15.59 -5.81
CA ALA A 8 -47.11 -16.52 -5.61
C ALA A 8 -46.00 -16.22 -6.65
N PRO A 9 -44.72 -16.07 -6.26
CA PRO A 9 -43.65 -15.96 -7.24
C PRO A 9 -43.47 -17.32 -7.91
N SER A 10 -43.53 -17.35 -9.24
CA SER A 10 -43.23 -18.54 -10.03
C SER A 10 -41.81 -19.01 -9.72
N LYS A 11 -41.67 -20.26 -9.29
CA LYS A 11 -40.39 -20.95 -9.22
C LYS A 11 -39.81 -21.02 -10.64
N ARG A 12 -38.97 -20.06 -11.02
CA ARG A 12 -38.04 -20.26 -12.12
C ARG A 12 -37.07 -21.34 -11.67
N ASN A 13 -37.23 -22.53 -12.23
CA ASN A 13 -36.26 -23.62 -12.16
C ASN A 13 -34.94 -23.08 -12.71
N TYR A 14 -34.03 -22.67 -11.83
CA TYR A 14 -32.61 -22.66 -12.18
C TYR A 14 -32.23 -24.12 -12.36
N HIS A 15 -32.00 -24.54 -13.60
CA HIS A 15 -31.31 -25.77 -13.89
C HIS A 15 -29.96 -25.72 -13.17
N THR A 16 -29.88 -26.37 -12.01
CA THR A 16 -28.61 -26.84 -11.45
C THR A 16 -28.15 -27.97 -12.37
N CYS A 17 -27.40 -27.62 -13.41
CA CYS A 17 -26.59 -28.59 -14.11
C CYS A 17 -25.52 -29.08 -13.13
N ASP A 18 -25.71 -30.30 -12.62
CA ASP A 18 -24.71 -31.03 -11.84
C ASP A 18 -23.59 -31.44 -12.82
N ASN A 19 -22.71 -30.49 -13.15
CA ASN A 19 -21.59 -30.62 -14.10
C ASN A 19 -20.44 -31.44 -13.47
N ARG A 20 -20.69 -32.71 -13.15
CA ARG A 20 -19.64 -33.59 -12.58
C ARG A 20 -18.82 -34.38 -13.60
N ASN A 21 -19.05 -34.22 -14.90
CA ASN A 21 -18.33 -34.95 -15.95
C ASN A 21 -17.91 -34.06 -17.14
N ILE A 22 -17.37 -32.86 -16.90
CA ILE A 22 -16.68 -32.12 -17.97
C ILE A 22 -15.23 -32.59 -17.98
N ASN A 23 -14.77 -33.11 -19.12
CA ASN A 23 -13.35 -33.43 -19.33
C ASN A 23 -12.53 -32.13 -19.19
N PRO A 24 -11.58 -32.02 -18.24
CA PRO A 24 -10.78 -30.81 -18.05
C PRO A 24 -10.05 -30.34 -19.32
N ASP A 25 -9.74 -31.25 -20.24
CA ASP A 25 -9.07 -30.94 -21.51
C ASP A 25 -10.00 -30.31 -22.57
N GLU A 26 -11.32 -30.40 -22.41
CA GLU A 26 -12.28 -29.70 -23.27
C GLU A 26 -12.46 -28.23 -22.88
N ILE A 27 -12.00 -27.83 -21.68
CA ILE A 27 -12.09 -26.45 -21.21
C ILE A 27 -10.90 -25.65 -21.74
N THR A 28 -11.09 -25.02 -22.90
CA THR A 28 -10.07 -24.21 -23.58
C THR A 28 -10.04 -22.75 -23.14
N THR A 29 -11.07 -22.27 -22.45
CA THR A 29 -11.17 -20.87 -22.01
C THR A 29 -11.85 -20.75 -20.65
N VAL A 30 -11.38 -19.79 -19.84
CA VAL A 30 -11.90 -19.50 -18.50
C VAL A 30 -13.39 -19.19 -18.50
N TYR A 31 -13.92 -18.59 -19.58
CA TYR A 31 -15.35 -18.28 -19.72
C TYR A 31 -16.25 -19.52 -19.75
N LYS A 32 -15.70 -20.70 -20.07
CA LYS A 32 -16.42 -21.98 -20.07
C LYS A 32 -16.16 -22.80 -18.79
N HIS A 33 -15.33 -22.30 -17.87
CA HIS A 33 -14.92 -23.07 -16.71
C HIS A 33 -16.06 -23.09 -15.65
N PRO A 34 -16.54 -24.27 -15.21
CA PRO A 34 -17.76 -24.39 -14.41
C PRO A 34 -17.63 -23.88 -12.96
N ASP A 35 -16.40 -23.73 -12.46
CA ASP A 35 -16.15 -23.36 -11.06
C ASP A 35 -15.95 -21.87 -10.81
N VAL A 36 -15.88 -21.06 -11.87
CA VAL A 36 -15.62 -19.61 -11.77
C VAL A 36 -16.69 -18.79 -12.47
N THR A 37 -16.91 -17.59 -11.94
CA THR A 37 -17.89 -16.59 -12.38
C THR A 37 -17.29 -15.19 -12.21
N TYR A 38 -17.99 -14.15 -12.70
CA TYR A 38 -17.54 -12.75 -12.66
C TYR A 38 -16.13 -12.57 -13.20
N ILE A 39 -15.91 -13.10 -14.41
CA ILE A 39 -14.60 -13.15 -15.06
C ILE A 39 -14.30 -11.80 -15.70
N CYS A 40 -13.18 -11.21 -15.29
CA CYS A 40 -12.72 -9.89 -15.73
C CYS A 40 -11.38 -10.06 -16.45
N GLU A 41 -11.26 -9.50 -17.66
CA GLU A 41 -10.06 -9.62 -18.50
C GLU A 41 -9.18 -8.36 -18.35
N TYR A 42 -7.97 -8.55 -17.82
CA TYR A 42 -6.99 -7.47 -17.63
C TYR A 42 -5.96 -7.39 -18.76
N ILE A 43 -5.57 -8.55 -19.31
CA ILE A 43 -4.77 -8.68 -20.52
C ILE A 43 -5.52 -9.62 -21.44
N LYS A 44 -5.82 -9.15 -22.65
CA LYS A 44 -6.57 -9.90 -23.65
C LYS A 44 -5.99 -11.29 -23.84
N ASP A 45 -6.85 -12.30 -23.78
CA ASP A 45 -6.52 -13.72 -23.99
C ASP A 45 -5.46 -14.29 -23.03
N LYS A 46 -5.07 -13.55 -21.98
CA LYS A 46 -3.89 -13.89 -21.18
C LYS A 46 -4.05 -13.78 -19.68
N PHE A 47 -4.60 -12.69 -19.15
CA PHE A 47 -4.67 -12.46 -17.71
C PHE A 47 -6.06 -12.06 -17.26
N TYR A 48 -6.60 -12.86 -16.34
CA TYR A 48 -7.96 -12.74 -15.86
C TYR A 48 -8.03 -12.67 -14.34
N PHE A 49 -9.07 -12.01 -13.85
CA PHE A 49 -9.54 -12.08 -12.47
C PHE A 49 -10.90 -12.76 -12.44
N ALA A 50 -11.12 -13.68 -11.52
CA ALA A 50 -12.39 -14.41 -11.41
C ALA A 50 -12.80 -14.65 -9.97
N THR A 51 -14.09 -14.90 -9.74
CA THR A 51 -14.63 -15.30 -8.44
C THR A 51 -15.11 -16.74 -8.50
N LEU A 52 -14.86 -17.55 -7.48
CA LEU A 52 -15.40 -18.91 -7.41
C LEU A 52 -16.94 -18.91 -7.31
N TYR A 53 -17.59 -19.95 -7.85
CA TYR A 53 -18.99 -20.22 -7.55
C TYR A 53 -19.20 -20.57 -6.06
N ASN A 54 -20.42 -20.34 -5.57
CA ASN A 54 -20.75 -20.56 -4.17
C ASN A 54 -20.56 -22.03 -3.79
N GLY A 55 -19.98 -22.29 -2.62
CA GLY A 55 -19.67 -23.64 -2.14
C GLY A 55 -18.37 -24.25 -2.66
N ARG A 56 -17.69 -23.65 -3.66
CA ARG A 56 -16.35 -24.10 -4.09
C ARG A 56 -15.27 -23.55 -3.17
N LYS A 57 -14.27 -24.40 -2.83
CA LYS A 57 -13.10 -24.02 -2.03
C LYS A 57 -11.88 -23.75 -2.90
N ASP A 58 -11.72 -24.49 -3.99
CA ASP A 58 -10.63 -24.36 -4.94
C ASP A 58 -11.13 -24.53 -6.39
N VAL A 59 -10.20 -24.32 -7.31
CA VAL A 59 -10.37 -24.61 -8.73
C VAL A 59 -9.08 -25.22 -9.26
N LYS A 60 -9.19 -26.31 -10.03
CA LYS A 60 -8.04 -27.01 -10.60
C LYS A 60 -7.62 -26.36 -11.91
N SER A 61 -6.31 -26.28 -12.12
CA SER A 61 -5.74 -25.86 -13.41
C SER A 61 -5.92 -26.93 -14.48
N THR A 62 -6.04 -26.50 -15.74
CA THR A 62 -6.10 -27.36 -16.93
C THR A 62 -4.86 -27.17 -17.81
N SER A 63 -4.77 -27.92 -18.91
CA SER A 63 -3.75 -27.73 -19.95
C SER A 63 -3.76 -26.30 -20.52
N ASN A 64 -4.93 -25.68 -20.64
CA ASN A 64 -5.11 -24.33 -21.21
C ASN A 64 -5.19 -23.20 -20.18
N ILE A 65 -5.46 -23.51 -18.91
CA ILE A 65 -5.76 -22.50 -17.88
C ILE A 65 -4.92 -22.76 -16.63
N HIS A 66 -4.22 -21.73 -16.17
CA HIS A 66 -3.48 -21.73 -14.92
C HIS A 66 -4.21 -20.88 -13.87
N PHE A 67 -4.79 -21.53 -12.88
CA PHE A 67 -5.42 -20.86 -11.75
C PHE A 67 -4.45 -20.63 -10.60
N PHE A 68 -4.57 -19.48 -9.94
CA PHE A 68 -3.92 -19.22 -8.65
C PHE A 68 -4.77 -18.27 -7.79
N THR A 69 -4.56 -18.32 -6.48
CA THR A 69 -5.22 -17.43 -5.52
C THR A 69 -4.21 -16.89 -4.51
N ILE A 70 -4.59 -15.84 -3.79
CA ILE A 70 -3.86 -15.29 -2.64
C ILE A 70 -4.68 -15.32 -1.36
N ASP A 71 -5.91 -15.85 -1.41
CA ASP A 71 -6.93 -15.78 -0.36
C ASP A 71 -6.47 -16.27 1.02
N ASP A 72 -5.54 -17.24 1.05
CA ASP A 72 -4.96 -17.83 2.26
C ASP A 72 -3.43 -17.63 2.34
N GLU A 73 -2.86 -16.79 1.46
CA GLU A 73 -1.43 -16.50 1.41
C GLU A 73 -1.10 -15.07 1.80
N LEU A 74 -1.83 -14.09 1.24
CA LEU A 74 -1.66 -12.68 1.54
C LEU A 74 -2.81 -12.24 2.44
N ILE A 75 -2.63 -12.50 3.74
CA ILE A 75 -3.67 -12.29 4.76
C ILE A 75 -3.49 -10.92 5.41
N TYR A 76 -4.59 -10.16 5.50
CA TYR A 76 -4.63 -8.93 6.26
C TYR A 76 -4.78 -9.24 7.76
N ASN A 77 -3.86 -8.73 8.57
CA ASN A 77 -3.91 -8.87 10.02
C ASN A 77 -4.78 -7.75 10.62
N ASN A 78 -6.03 -8.09 10.94
CA ASN A 78 -7.02 -7.14 11.45
C ASN A 78 -6.77 -6.74 12.91
N PHE A 79 -7.07 -5.47 13.24
CA PHE A 79 -7.14 -5.01 14.63
C PHE A 79 -8.51 -5.31 15.25
N TYR A 80 -9.58 -5.08 14.49
CA TYR A 80 -10.95 -5.39 14.85
C TYR A 80 -11.69 -5.97 13.66
N TYR A 81 -12.58 -5.20 13.02
CA TYR A 81 -13.33 -5.63 11.84
C TYR A 81 -12.78 -5.03 10.54
N ASP A 82 -11.70 -4.24 10.61
CA ASP A 82 -10.94 -3.84 9.43
C ASP A 82 -10.38 -5.07 8.73
N PHE A 83 -10.41 -5.06 7.40
CA PHE A 83 -10.04 -6.23 6.59
C PHE A 83 -9.08 -5.87 5.45
N GLY A 84 -8.70 -4.60 5.31
CA GLY A 84 -7.90 -4.11 4.20
C GLY A 84 -7.83 -2.58 4.13
N PRO A 85 -7.20 -2.01 3.09
CA PRO A 85 -6.52 -2.74 2.00
C PRO A 85 -5.25 -3.43 2.49
N LEU A 86 -4.78 -4.45 1.74
CA LEU A 86 -3.46 -5.05 1.96
C LEU A 86 -2.34 -4.01 1.82
N ASN A 87 -1.22 -4.22 2.52
CA ASN A 87 -0.13 -3.27 2.61
C ASN A 87 0.85 -3.33 1.41
N LEU A 88 1.87 -2.46 1.40
CA LEU A 88 2.88 -2.41 0.32
C LEU A 88 3.64 -3.71 0.14
N ALA A 89 3.98 -4.41 1.22
CA ALA A 89 4.67 -5.69 1.13
C ALA A 89 3.83 -6.72 0.38
N CYS A 90 2.51 -6.77 0.59
CA CYS A 90 1.63 -7.65 -0.17
C CYS A 90 1.62 -7.35 -1.68
N LEU A 91 1.74 -6.08 -2.06
CA LEU A 91 1.81 -5.65 -3.47
C LEU A 91 3.18 -5.94 -4.12
N TYR A 92 4.26 -5.88 -3.34
CA TYR A 92 5.64 -5.77 -3.80
C TYR A 92 6.05 -6.72 -4.95
N LYS A 93 7.02 -6.26 -5.76
CA LYS A 93 7.69 -7.07 -6.79
C LYS A 93 9.14 -7.33 -6.40
N PHE A 94 9.46 -8.57 -6.03
CA PHE A 94 10.84 -8.98 -5.77
C PHE A 94 11.53 -9.42 -7.06
N LYS A 95 12.55 -8.70 -7.50
CA LYS A 95 13.50 -9.16 -8.51
C LYS A 95 14.84 -9.36 -7.81
N ILE A 96 15.16 -10.58 -7.39
CA ILE A 96 16.57 -10.92 -7.12
C ILE A 96 17.27 -10.79 -8.46
N LEU A 97 18.14 -9.78 -8.58
CA LEU A 97 19.32 -9.90 -9.41
C LEU A 97 20.06 -11.12 -8.87
N GLU A 98 20.15 -12.15 -9.70
CA GLU A 98 20.84 -13.41 -9.49
C GLU A 98 22.34 -13.16 -9.27
N LEU A 99 22.71 -12.57 -8.13
CA LEU A 99 24.06 -12.13 -7.78
C LEU A 99 24.39 -12.33 -6.29
N LEU A 100 23.70 -13.23 -5.61
CA LEU A 100 24.22 -13.79 -4.35
C LEU A 100 24.39 -15.29 -4.53
N SER A 101 25.58 -15.64 -5.00
CA SER A 101 26.16 -16.97 -4.97
C SER A 101 26.25 -17.46 -3.53
N ASP A 102 25.24 -18.18 -3.06
CA ASP A 102 25.48 -19.27 -2.11
C ASP A 102 24.40 -20.34 -2.24
N ARG A 103 24.80 -21.57 -2.58
CA ARG A 103 23.90 -22.69 -2.90
C ARG A 103 23.25 -23.32 -1.67
N ASN A 104 23.49 -22.82 -0.46
CA ASN A 104 23.06 -23.46 0.78
C ASN A 104 22.08 -22.66 1.65
N THR A 105 21.66 -21.47 1.24
CA THR A 105 20.56 -20.78 1.93
C THR A 105 19.27 -20.99 1.15
N VAL A 106 18.41 -21.89 1.62
CA VAL A 106 17.00 -21.97 1.19
C VAL A 106 16.28 -20.73 1.71
N ASN A 107 16.55 -19.58 1.09
CA ASN A 107 15.70 -18.41 1.24
C ASN A 107 14.40 -18.79 0.54
N ASN A 108 13.36 -19.09 1.33
CA ASN A 108 12.00 -19.18 0.82
C ASN A 108 11.62 -17.82 0.22
N VAL A 109 11.89 -17.63 -1.07
CA VAL A 109 11.55 -16.41 -1.79
C VAL A 109 10.04 -16.42 -2.01
N PHE A 110 9.30 -15.82 -1.08
CA PHE A 110 7.88 -15.59 -1.25
C PHE A 110 7.66 -14.47 -2.26
N TYR A 111 7.18 -14.82 -3.46
CA TYR A 111 6.78 -13.83 -4.45
C TYR A 111 5.48 -13.16 -4.02
N ARG A 112 5.58 -11.90 -3.61
CA ARG A 112 4.43 -11.01 -3.36
C ARG A 112 3.67 -10.73 -4.67
N TYR A 113 2.50 -10.09 -4.59
CA TYR A 113 1.49 -10.17 -5.65
C TYR A 113 2.00 -9.78 -7.04
N CYS A 114 2.62 -8.59 -7.19
CA CYS A 114 3.06 -8.13 -8.51
C CYS A 114 4.19 -9.00 -9.08
N CYS A 115 5.08 -9.52 -8.23
CA CYS A 115 6.09 -10.49 -8.66
C CYS A 115 5.46 -11.79 -9.13
N LYS A 116 4.51 -12.32 -8.36
CA LYS A 116 3.82 -13.57 -8.67
C LYS A 116 3.11 -13.50 -10.02
N VAL A 117 2.36 -12.42 -10.27
CA VAL A 117 1.68 -12.21 -11.56
C VAL A 117 2.70 -12.13 -12.69
N SER A 118 3.74 -11.28 -12.54
CA SER A 118 4.79 -11.14 -13.57
C SER A 118 5.42 -12.49 -13.91
N LYS A 119 5.84 -13.27 -12.90
CA LYS A 119 6.45 -14.59 -13.09
C LYS A 119 5.52 -15.59 -13.75
N LYS A 120 4.23 -15.57 -13.42
CA LYS A 120 3.25 -16.46 -14.05
C LYS A 120 3.02 -16.12 -15.52
N LEU A 121 3.06 -14.82 -15.87
CA LEU A 121 2.94 -14.35 -17.24
C LEU A 121 4.21 -14.62 -18.07
N GLU A 122 5.39 -14.48 -17.47
CA GLU A 122 6.71 -14.67 -18.11
C GLU A 122 7.15 -16.14 -18.16
N SER A 123 6.52 -17.04 -17.42
CA SER A 123 6.92 -18.46 -17.35
C SER A 123 6.68 -19.19 -18.69
N PRO A 124 7.69 -19.87 -19.27
CA PRO A 124 7.54 -20.62 -20.52
C PRO A 124 6.45 -21.69 -20.46
N GLY A 125 6.30 -22.36 -19.30
CA GLY A 125 5.25 -23.37 -19.10
C GLY A 125 3.82 -22.81 -19.11
N ASN A 126 3.67 -21.48 -19.15
CA ASN A 126 2.40 -20.79 -19.25
C ASN A 126 2.27 -20.01 -20.56
N GLU A 127 3.17 -20.15 -21.53
CA GLU A 127 3.17 -19.37 -22.78
C GLU A 127 1.79 -19.39 -23.48
N HIS A 128 1.19 -20.58 -23.63
CA HIS A 128 -0.12 -20.77 -24.27
C HIS A 128 -1.29 -20.85 -23.28
N ARG A 129 -1.06 -20.57 -21.99
CA ARG A 129 -2.10 -20.70 -20.96
C ARG A 129 -2.71 -19.34 -20.61
N GLN A 130 -4.01 -19.35 -20.35
CA GLN A 130 -4.70 -18.27 -19.67
C GLN A 130 -4.34 -18.29 -18.18
N ILE A 131 -3.85 -17.17 -17.65
CA ILE A 131 -3.52 -16.99 -16.24
C ILE A 131 -4.72 -16.39 -15.53
N VAL A 132 -5.25 -17.06 -14.51
CA VAL A 132 -6.44 -16.62 -13.80
C VAL A 132 -6.16 -16.47 -12.31
N HIS A 133 -6.19 -15.22 -11.84
CA HIS A 133 -6.26 -14.92 -10.42
C HIS A 133 -7.70 -15.13 -9.95
N TYR A 134 -7.96 -16.14 -9.13
CA TYR A 134 -9.28 -16.36 -8.55
C TYR A 134 -9.34 -16.00 -7.07
N THR A 135 -10.54 -15.60 -6.61
CA THR A 135 -10.87 -15.34 -5.20
C THR A 135 -12.15 -16.07 -4.82
N SER A 136 -12.32 -16.37 -3.53
CA SER A 136 -13.59 -16.83 -2.97
C SER A 136 -14.66 -15.73 -3.00
N GLN A 137 -15.92 -16.12 -2.77
CA GLN A 137 -17.06 -15.16 -2.68
C GLN A 137 -17.07 -14.31 -1.41
N ARG A 138 -16.16 -14.54 -0.47
CA ARG A 138 -16.09 -13.75 0.76
C ARG A 138 -15.76 -12.31 0.40
N ASP A 139 -16.65 -11.40 0.77
CA ASP A 139 -16.58 -9.99 0.37
C ASP A 139 -15.25 -9.30 0.73
N HIS A 140 -14.69 -9.60 1.91
CA HIS A 140 -13.38 -9.12 2.36
C HIS A 140 -12.22 -9.64 1.49
N LYS A 141 -12.22 -10.93 1.18
CA LYS A 141 -11.19 -11.55 0.33
C LYS A 141 -11.29 -11.00 -1.09
N ARG A 142 -12.50 -10.95 -1.64
CA ARG A 142 -12.76 -10.38 -2.98
C ARG A 142 -12.32 -8.92 -3.09
N ALA A 143 -12.57 -8.10 -2.06
CA ALA A 143 -12.13 -6.70 -2.05
C ALA A 143 -10.59 -6.55 -2.05
N ASN A 144 -9.87 -7.36 -1.26
CA ASN A 144 -8.40 -7.35 -1.28
C ASN A 144 -7.82 -7.92 -2.58
N SER A 145 -8.37 -9.02 -3.09
CA SER A 145 -7.96 -9.62 -4.36
C SER A 145 -8.21 -8.67 -5.54
N ALA A 146 -9.33 -7.95 -5.53
CA ALA A 146 -9.64 -6.88 -6.47
C ALA A 146 -8.68 -5.69 -6.35
N TYR A 147 -8.33 -5.29 -5.11
CA TYR A 147 -7.32 -4.27 -4.86
C TYR A 147 -5.96 -4.64 -5.45
N LEU A 148 -5.49 -5.87 -5.22
CA LEU A 148 -4.20 -6.33 -5.73
C LEU A 148 -4.17 -6.36 -7.26
N VAL A 149 -5.18 -6.96 -7.92
CA VAL A 149 -5.20 -7.07 -9.39
C VAL A 149 -5.34 -5.71 -10.07
N ALA A 150 -6.19 -4.83 -9.55
CA ALA A 150 -6.35 -3.48 -10.10
C ALA A 150 -5.10 -2.63 -9.85
N SER A 151 -4.44 -2.79 -8.70
CA SER A 151 -3.15 -2.13 -8.42
C SER A 151 -2.05 -2.60 -9.37
N TYR A 152 -1.98 -3.91 -9.66
CA TYR A 152 -1.06 -4.43 -10.68
C TYR A 152 -1.32 -3.81 -12.05
N ALA A 153 -2.59 -3.66 -12.45
CA ALA A 153 -2.94 -3.01 -13.70
C ALA A 153 -2.50 -1.53 -13.76
N VAL A 154 -2.67 -0.80 -12.65
CA VAL A 154 -2.21 0.60 -12.54
C VAL A 154 -0.68 0.71 -12.62
N LEU A 155 0.04 -0.22 -11.97
CA LEU A 155 1.50 -0.17 -11.84
C LEU A 155 2.25 -0.73 -13.05
N TYR A 156 1.75 -1.82 -13.65
CA TYR A 156 2.48 -2.61 -14.65
C TYR A 156 1.81 -2.68 -16.02
N LEU A 157 0.51 -2.38 -16.12
CA LEU A 157 -0.23 -2.39 -17.39
C LEU A 157 -0.57 -0.97 -17.88
N ASN A 158 0.01 0.05 -17.24
CA ASN A 158 -0.19 1.46 -17.56
C ASN A 158 -1.67 1.90 -17.62
N LYS A 159 -2.54 1.26 -16.83
CA LYS A 159 -3.95 1.64 -16.73
C LYS A 159 -4.11 2.82 -15.79
N SER A 160 -5.05 3.72 -16.07
CA SER A 160 -5.52 4.68 -15.07
C SER A 160 -6.26 3.95 -13.93
N PRO A 161 -6.32 4.55 -12.71
CA PRO A 161 -7.13 4.01 -11.61
C PRO A 161 -8.58 3.71 -12.00
N ARG A 162 -9.19 4.57 -12.83
CA ARG A 162 -10.57 4.41 -13.30
C ARG A 162 -10.71 3.22 -14.25
N GLU A 163 -9.81 3.08 -15.23
CA GLU A 163 -9.83 1.94 -16.15
C GLU A 163 -9.62 0.62 -15.42
N ALA A 164 -8.64 0.54 -14.53
CA ALA A 164 -8.37 -0.65 -13.73
C ALA A 164 -9.57 -1.06 -12.86
N TYR A 165 -10.25 -0.08 -12.26
CA TYR A 165 -11.47 -0.31 -11.50
C TYR A 165 -12.63 -0.80 -12.37
N ASN A 166 -12.87 -0.15 -13.52
CA ASN A 166 -14.00 -0.48 -14.41
C ASN A 166 -13.93 -1.93 -14.94
N ILE A 167 -12.73 -2.45 -15.18
CA ILE A 167 -12.53 -3.84 -15.65
C ILE A 167 -13.17 -4.86 -14.70
N LEU A 168 -13.20 -4.60 -13.39
CA LEU A 168 -13.78 -5.50 -12.38
C LEU A 168 -15.29 -5.73 -12.53
N PHE A 169 -15.98 -4.90 -13.30
CA PHE A 169 -17.43 -4.96 -13.48
C PHE A 169 -17.84 -5.42 -14.89
N MET A 170 -16.89 -5.57 -15.81
CA MET A 170 -17.17 -6.06 -17.18
C MET A 170 -17.71 -7.49 -17.19
N GLY A 171 -17.33 -8.32 -16.21
CA GLY A 171 -17.80 -9.70 -16.05
C GLY A 171 -19.09 -9.85 -15.24
N GLY A 172 -19.69 -8.75 -14.77
CA GLY A 172 -20.90 -8.72 -13.96
C GLY A 172 -20.80 -7.78 -12.75
N GLU A 173 -21.93 -7.18 -12.37
CA GLU A 173 -22.00 -6.18 -11.30
C GLU A 173 -22.09 -6.83 -9.91
N ILE A 174 -20.94 -7.19 -9.31
CA ILE A 174 -20.87 -7.36 -7.86
C ILE A 174 -20.10 -6.19 -7.25
N PRO A 175 -20.75 -5.39 -6.37
CA PRO A 175 -20.08 -4.34 -5.62
C PRO A 175 -18.84 -4.84 -4.88
N ILE A 176 -17.77 -4.05 -4.92
CA ILE A 176 -16.59 -4.28 -4.09
C ILE A 176 -16.85 -3.65 -2.72
N LYS A 177 -16.73 -4.44 -1.66
CA LYS A 177 -16.94 -3.97 -0.29
C LYS A 177 -15.95 -2.85 0.06
N PRO A 178 -16.41 -1.66 0.48
CA PRO A 178 -15.54 -0.58 0.91
C PRO A 178 -14.73 -0.96 2.16
N PHE A 179 -13.49 -0.46 2.25
CA PHE A 179 -12.62 -0.70 3.39
C PHE A 179 -13.01 0.19 4.56
N ARG A 180 -13.17 -0.41 5.73
CA ARG A 180 -13.46 0.27 7.00
C ARG A 180 -12.20 0.52 7.82
N ASP A 181 -12.34 1.29 8.88
CA ASP A 181 -11.26 1.54 9.83
C ASP A 181 -11.19 0.50 10.96
N ALA A 182 -10.14 0.61 11.77
CA ALA A 182 -9.85 -0.24 12.92
C ALA A 182 -10.58 0.17 14.21
N SER A 183 -11.74 0.84 14.12
CA SER A 183 -12.55 1.17 15.30
C SER A 183 -13.40 -0.02 15.76
N MET A 184 -13.69 -0.05 17.07
CA MET A 184 -14.69 -0.95 17.63
C MET A 184 -16.10 -0.52 17.21
N GLY A 185 -16.95 -1.49 16.87
CA GLY A 185 -18.36 -1.27 16.55
C GLY A 185 -18.63 -1.01 15.07
N SER A 186 -19.61 -0.17 14.76
CA SER A 186 -20.04 0.11 13.39
C SER A 186 -19.13 1.11 12.69
N ALA A 187 -18.78 0.85 11.43
CA ALA A 187 -18.01 1.79 10.63
C ALA A 187 -18.86 3.03 10.30
N ILE A 188 -18.37 4.22 10.67
CA ILE A 188 -19.01 5.51 10.37
C ILE A 188 -18.43 6.19 9.12
N TYR A 189 -17.39 5.59 8.55
CA TYR A 189 -16.67 6.07 7.38
C TYR A 189 -16.02 4.87 6.69
N SER A 190 -15.94 4.90 5.37
CA SER A 190 -15.25 3.88 4.58
C SER A 190 -14.49 4.53 3.43
N ILE A 191 -13.41 3.90 2.98
CA ILE A 191 -12.71 4.27 1.74
C ILE A 191 -12.99 3.21 0.68
N HIS A 192 -13.10 3.61 -0.57
CA HIS A 192 -13.39 2.72 -1.69
C HIS A 192 -12.11 2.22 -2.34
N LEU A 193 -12.24 1.19 -3.18
CA LEU A 193 -11.14 0.69 -3.99
C LEU A 193 -10.53 1.78 -4.88
N THR A 194 -11.35 2.64 -5.47
CA THR A 194 -10.91 3.77 -6.29
C THR A 194 -10.04 4.76 -5.50
N ASP A 195 -10.37 5.04 -4.24
CA ASP A 195 -9.56 5.88 -3.36
C ASP A 195 -8.15 5.28 -3.17
N CYS A 196 -8.06 3.95 -3.01
CA CYS A 196 -6.80 3.23 -2.87
C CYS A 196 -5.97 3.25 -4.16
N LEU A 197 -6.60 3.07 -5.33
CA LEU A 197 -5.93 3.10 -6.63
C LEU A 197 -5.42 4.51 -6.98
N ASN A 198 -6.21 5.55 -6.69
CA ASN A 198 -5.81 6.94 -6.87
C ASN A 198 -4.65 7.31 -5.93
N ALA A 199 -4.71 6.90 -4.67
CA ALA A 199 -3.64 7.09 -3.71
C ALA A 199 -2.34 6.43 -4.17
N LEU A 200 -2.42 5.18 -4.65
CA LEU A 200 -1.27 4.43 -5.16
C LEU A 200 -0.67 5.11 -6.40
N LYS A 201 -1.50 5.53 -7.37
CA LYS A 201 -1.03 6.23 -8.57
C LYS A 201 -0.35 7.56 -8.23
N LYS A 202 -0.93 8.34 -7.31
CA LYS A 202 -0.34 9.60 -6.82
C LYS A 202 0.98 9.36 -6.10
N ALA A 203 1.03 8.37 -5.20
CA ALA A 203 2.24 8.00 -4.48
C ALA A 203 3.40 7.64 -5.44
N VAL A 204 3.14 6.88 -6.50
CA VAL A 204 4.14 6.63 -7.56
C VAL A 204 4.58 7.94 -8.22
N SER A 205 3.63 8.82 -8.58
CA SER A 205 3.96 10.08 -9.24
C SER A 205 4.73 11.07 -8.36
N PHE A 206 4.73 10.89 -7.04
CA PHE A 206 5.48 11.71 -6.09
C PHE A 206 6.82 11.07 -5.70
N GLY A 207 7.13 9.88 -6.22
CA GLY A 207 8.32 9.12 -5.83
C GLY A 207 8.23 8.54 -4.41
N PHE A 208 7.03 8.32 -3.86
CA PHE A 208 6.88 7.81 -2.49
C PHE A 208 7.41 6.40 -2.31
N PHE A 209 7.35 5.56 -3.34
CA PHE A 209 7.92 4.23 -3.32
C PHE A 209 8.33 3.82 -4.74
N ASN A 210 9.28 2.90 -4.83
CA ASN A 210 9.69 2.29 -6.08
C ASN A 210 9.99 0.80 -5.84
N PHE A 211 9.21 -0.08 -6.46
CA PHE A 211 9.38 -1.52 -6.25
C PHE A 211 10.67 -2.10 -6.84
N CYS A 212 11.38 -1.37 -7.71
CA CYS A 212 12.68 -1.81 -8.22
C CYS A 212 13.78 -1.82 -7.15
N ASP A 213 13.69 -0.97 -6.12
CA ASP A 213 14.68 -0.85 -5.05
C ASP A 213 14.07 -0.83 -3.65
N PHE A 214 12.81 -1.26 -3.48
CA PHE A 214 12.14 -1.32 -2.18
C PHE A 214 12.63 -2.50 -1.35
N ASP A 215 13.14 -2.21 -0.14
CA ASP A 215 13.61 -3.17 0.86
C ASP A 215 12.43 -3.76 1.65
N VAL A 216 11.81 -4.79 1.08
CA VAL A 216 10.69 -5.49 1.74
C VAL A 216 11.10 -6.16 3.05
N VAL A 217 12.37 -6.58 3.18
CA VAL A 217 12.87 -7.24 4.39
C VAL A 217 12.92 -6.25 5.55
N GLU A 218 13.40 -5.03 5.31
CA GLU A 218 13.32 -3.97 6.32
C GLU A 218 11.88 -3.61 6.64
N TYR A 219 11.01 -3.44 5.64
CA TYR A 219 9.60 -3.12 5.85
C TYR A 219 8.93 -4.16 6.77
N GLU A 220 9.05 -5.45 6.46
CA GLU A 220 8.43 -6.55 7.23
C GLU A 220 9.08 -6.75 8.60
N LYS A 221 10.40 -6.51 8.70
CA LYS A 221 11.08 -6.54 10.00
C LYS A 221 10.47 -5.51 10.94
N TYR A 222 10.34 -4.27 10.49
CA TYR A 222 9.99 -3.16 11.38
C TYR A 222 8.48 -2.93 11.54
N GLU A 223 7.63 -3.49 10.66
CA GLU A 223 6.18 -3.50 10.93
C GLU A 223 5.81 -4.37 12.13
N ASP A 224 6.66 -5.35 12.47
CA ASP A 224 6.46 -6.25 13.60
C ASP A 224 6.56 -5.52 14.95
N MET A 225 5.58 -5.78 15.82
CA MET A 225 5.55 -5.27 17.19
C MET A 225 6.82 -5.58 17.99
N ARG A 226 7.44 -6.74 17.76
CA ARG A 226 8.67 -7.17 18.42
C ARG A 226 9.87 -6.29 18.05
N ASN A 227 9.82 -5.62 16.91
CA ASN A 227 10.91 -4.79 16.38
C ASN A 227 10.56 -3.28 16.38
N GLY A 228 9.52 -2.88 17.10
CA GLY A 228 9.14 -1.48 17.28
C GLY A 228 7.92 -1.01 16.50
N ALA A 229 7.29 -1.85 15.66
CA ALA A 229 6.08 -1.51 14.89
C ALA A 229 6.12 -0.10 14.29
N LEU A 230 7.05 0.14 13.37
CA LEU A 230 7.27 1.41 12.69
C LEU A 230 7.17 1.27 11.17
N ASN A 231 6.62 2.28 10.51
CA ASN A 231 6.50 2.35 9.05
C ASN A 231 6.83 3.74 8.52
N TRP A 232 7.56 3.80 7.40
CA TRP A 232 7.74 5.03 6.65
C TRP A 232 6.46 5.38 5.88
N MET A 233 6.06 6.64 5.96
CA MET A 233 4.83 7.15 5.36
C MET A 233 5.11 8.12 4.21
N VAL A 234 6.19 8.89 4.32
CA VAL A 234 6.67 9.83 3.31
C VAL A 234 8.19 9.74 3.29
N PRO A 235 8.84 9.54 2.13
CA PRO A 235 10.29 9.37 2.05
C PRO A 235 11.01 10.54 2.70
N GLN A 236 12.01 10.22 3.52
CA GLN A 236 12.85 11.21 4.21
C GLN A 236 12.07 12.29 4.98
N LYS A 237 10.81 12.03 5.32
CA LYS A 237 9.97 13.02 6.00
C LYS A 237 9.19 12.50 7.18
N PHE A 238 8.43 11.41 7.01
CA PHE A 238 7.58 10.91 8.10
C PHE A 238 7.75 9.42 8.33
N LEU A 239 8.08 9.10 9.57
CA LEU A 239 8.05 7.76 10.12
C LEU A 239 6.97 7.70 11.21
N ALA A 240 6.03 6.75 11.10
CA ALA A 240 5.02 6.51 12.12
C ALA A 240 5.40 5.28 12.95
N PHE A 241 5.29 5.34 14.28
CA PHE A 241 5.67 4.23 15.14
C PHE A 241 4.79 4.12 16.39
N VAL A 242 4.84 2.95 17.04
CA VAL A 242 4.15 2.71 18.32
C VAL A 242 4.81 3.53 19.43
N GLY A 243 4.03 3.98 20.41
CA GLY A 243 4.55 4.81 21.49
C GLY A 243 5.48 4.05 22.42
N PRO A 244 6.72 4.53 22.64
CA PRO A 244 7.62 3.92 23.63
C PRO A 244 7.07 4.02 25.05
N SER A 245 7.54 3.13 25.93
CA SER A 245 7.22 3.16 27.35
C SER A 245 8.39 2.65 28.18
N THR A 246 8.60 3.24 29.36
CA THR A 246 9.52 2.75 30.39
C THR A 246 8.76 2.27 31.64
N GLU A 247 7.43 2.15 31.56
CA GLU A 247 6.61 1.67 32.66
C GLU A 247 6.84 0.16 32.89
N PRO A 248 7.02 -0.31 34.15
CA PRO A 248 7.21 -1.72 34.44
C PRO A 248 6.06 -2.59 33.93
N GLY A 249 6.38 -3.72 33.29
CA GLY A 249 5.39 -4.68 32.78
C GLY A 249 4.64 -4.24 31.51
N THR A 250 5.04 -3.13 30.91
CA THR A 250 4.46 -2.66 29.64
C THR A 250 4.87 -3.58 28.46
N PRO A 251 3.98 -3.86 27.49
CA PRO A 251 4.34 -4.61 26.28
C PRO A 251 5.04 -3.72 25.23
N TYR A 252 5.22 -2.43 25.50
CA TYR A 252 5.83 -1.47 24.59
C TYR A 252 7.34 -1.36 24.82
N HIS A 253 8.09 -1.13 23.74
CA HIS A 253 9.54 -0.97 23.84
C HIS A 253 9.95 0.36 24.47
N PRO A 254 11.09 0.42 25.17
CA PRO A 254 11.67 1.68 25.61
C PRO A 254 12.24 2.48 24.42
N PRO A 255 12.48 3.80 24.57
CA PRO A 255 13.05 4.64 23.50
C PRO A 255 14.33 4.09 22.87
N GLU A 256 15.18 3.43 23.66
CA GLU A 256 16.47 2.86 23.24
C GLU A 256 16.35 1.86 22.09
N CYS A 257 15.23 1.13 22.00
CA CYS A 257 14.99 0.19 20.89
C CYS A 257 14.86 0.88 19.52
N TYR A 258 14.61 2.20 19.50
CA TYR A 258 14.42 2.97 18.27
C TYR A 258 15.64 3.80 17.88
N ILE A 259 16.52 4.13 18.84
CA ILE A 259 17.60 5.11 18.67
C ILE A 259 18.52 4.71 17.50
N ASP A 260 19.01 3.47 17.47
CA ASP A 260 19.91 3.02 16.41
C ASP A 260 19.27 3.13 15.02
N TYR A 261 17.99 2.77 14.92
CA TYR A 261 17.25 2.90 13.67
C TYR A 261 17.06 4.36 13.27
N PHE A 262 16.76 5.23 14.23
CA PHE A 262 16.52 6.65 14.01
C PHE A 262 17.80 7.35 13.57
N LEU A 263 18.92 7.13 14.27
CA LEU A 263 20.22 7.70 13.90
C LEU A 263 20.68 7.21 12.52
N LYS A 264 20.58 5.90 12.26
CA LYS A 264 20.95 5.31 10.96
C LYS A 264 20.14 5.88 9.79
N ASN A 265 18.88 6.24 10.03
CA ASN A 265 18.00 6.83 9.03
C ASN A 265 17.86 8.36 9.19
N GLU A 266 18.79 8.99 9.92
CA GLU A 266 18.94 10.44 10.04
C GLU A 266 17.67 11.15 10.58
N VAL A 267 16.85 10.44 11.36
CA VAL A 267 15.69 11.04 12.04
C VAL A 267 16.17 12.13 13.00
N THR A 268 15.72 13.36 12.77
CA THR A 268 16.17 14.52 13.55
C THR A 268 15.20 14.88 14.68
N THR A 269 13.94 14.48 14.55
CA THR A 269 12.86 14.95 15.43
C THR A 269 11.88 13.84 15.78
N VAL A 270 11.50 13.75 17.05
CA VAL A 270 10.41 12.92 17.56
C VAL A 270 9.25 13.80 18.03
N ILE A 271 8.04 13.48 17.61
CA ILE A 271 6.80 14.12 18.09
C ILE A 271 5.96 13.09 18.86
N ARG A 272 5.68 13.39 20.13
CA ARG A 272 4.81 12.61 21.00
C ARG A 272 3.41 13.21 21.09
N LEU A 273 2.39 12.41 20.77
CA LEU A 273 1.00 12.85 20.74
C LEU A 273 0.15 12.31 21.92
N ASN A 274 0.71 11.45 22.77
CA ASN A 274 0.02 10.80 23.89
C ASN A 274 0.61 11.20 25.25
N LYS A 275 -0.02 10.70 26.33
CA LYS A 275 0.47 10.86 27.70
C LYS A 275 1.92 10.38 27.79
N LYS A 276 2.74 11.09 28.56
CA LYS A 276 4.14 10.73 28.80
C LYS A 276 4.22 9.36 29.49
N ALA A 277 4.88 8.42 28.82
CA ALA A 277 5.21 7.07 29.34
C ALA A 277 6.72 6.83 29.39
N TYR A 278 7.53 7.84 29.02
CA TYR A 278 8.98 7.85 29.02
C TYR A 278 9.50 9.30 29.09
N SER A 279 10.76 9.50 29.49
CA SER A 279 11.39 10.84 29.49
C SER A 279 11.81 11.27 28.08
N ALA A 280 11.52 12.51 27.68
CA ALA A 280 11.98 13.07 26.41
C ALA A 280 13.52 13.08 26.30
N SER A 281 14.22 13.17 27.44
CA SER A 281 15.69 13.17 27.50
C SER A 281 16.30 11.96 26.80
N ARG A 282 15.62 10.81 26.82
CA ARG A 282 16.03 9.56 26.17
C ARG A 282 16.32 9.72 24.67
N PHE A 283 15.67 10.69 24.00
CA PHE A 283 15.96 11.05 22.61
C PHE A 283 16.87 12.28 22.50
N THR A 284 16.68 13.30 23.33
CA THR A 284 17.48 14.53 23.21
C THR A 284 18.94 14.34 23.59
N ASP A 285 19.24 13.40 24.49
CA ASP A 285 20.61 13.08 24.93
C ASP A 285 21.45 12.47 23.79
N VAL A 286 20.80 11.94 22.75
CA VAL A 286 21.45 11.42 21.52
C VAL A 286 21.27 12.36 20.32
N GLY A 287 20.88 13.60 20.55
CA GLY A 287 20.77 14.64 19.51
C GLY A 287 19.46 14.61 18.70
N ILE A 288 18.45 13.85 19.11
CA ILE A 288 17.14 13.82 18.45
C ILE A 288 16.20 14.78 19.18
N ALA A 289 15.76 15.84 18.51
CA ALA A 289 14.84 16.82 19.07
C ALA A 289 13.50 16.17 19.47
N HIS A 290 12.87 16.64 20.55
CA HIS A 290 11.62 16.05 21.05
C HIS A 290 10.55 17.11 21.32
N TYR A 291 9.34 16.86 20.82
CA TYR A 291 8.19 17.76 20.96
C TYR A 291 6.97 17.02 21.51
N ASP A 292 6.37 17.59 22.57
CA ASP A 292 5.12 17.11 23.17
C ASP A 292 3.92 17.86 22.59
N MET A 293 3.14 17.20 21.73
CA MET A 293 1.91 17.71 21.13
C MET A 293 0.70 16.88 21.60
N PHE A 294 0.48 16.86 22.92
CA PHE A 294 -0.50 15.99 23.55
C PHE A 294 -1.92 16.19 23.01
N MET A 295 -2.58 15.07 22.72
CA MET A 295 -4.00 15.00 22.41
C MET A 295 -4.64 13.82 23.15
N PRO A 296 -5.87 13.94 23.69
CA PRO A 296 -6.58 12.81 24.27
C PRO A 296 -6.77 11.67 23.26
N ASP A 297 -6.87 10.43 23.73
CA ASP A 297 -7.01 9.29 22.84
C ASP A 297 -8.38 9.28 22.14
N GLY A 298 -8.41 8.81 20.89
CA GLY A 298 -9.63 8.78 20.07
C GLY A 298 -10.18 10.14 19.61
N THR A 299 -9.61 11.27 20.03
CA THR A 299 -10.07 12.59 19.59
C THR A 299 -9.47 12.98 18.24
N VAL A 300 -10.04 14.02 17.63
CA VAL A 300 -9.49 14.67 16.43
C VAL A 300 -8.43 15.70 16.84
N PRO A 301 -7.42 15.98 16.00
CA PRO A 301 -6.42 17.00 16.32
C PRO A 301 -7.03 18.40 16.50
N PRO A 302 -6.79 19.08 17.64
CA PRO A 302 -7.16 20.48 17.81
C PRO A 302 -6.45 21.37 16.77
N ARG A 303 -7.10 22.45 16.31
CA ARG A 303 -6.52 23.37 15.33
C ARG A 303 -5.12 23.88 15.72
N ARG A 304 -4.90 24.14 17.01
CA ARG A 304 -3.58 24.55 17.54
C ARG A 304 -2.51 23.49 17.26
N ILE A 305 -2.79 22.23 17.59
CA ILE A 305 -1.87 21.10 17.39
C ILE A 305 -1.63 20.84 15.91
N LEU A 306 -2.68 20.92 15.07
CA LEU A 306 -2.52 20.80 13.62
C LEU A 306 -1.56 21.86 13.06
N ASN A 307 -1.76 23.13 13.44
CA ASN A 307 -0.91 24.22 12.97
C ASN A 307 0.53 24.08 13.47
N GLU A 308 0.70 23.72 14.74
CA GLU A 308 2.01 23.48 15.36
C GLU A 308 2.75 22.33 14.65
N PHE A 309 2.06 21.22 14.38
CA PHE A 309 2.60 20.07 13.65
C PHE A 309 3.01 20.45 12.22
N LEU A 310 2.17 21.16 11.48
CA LEU A 310 2.48 21.58 10.10
C LEU A 310 3.66 22.54 10.08
N GLN A 311 3.69 23.54 10.95
CA GLN A 311 4.79 24.51 11.04
C GLN A 311 6.11 23.82 11.42
N LEU A 312 6.11 22.93 12.42
CA LEU A 312 7.30 22.16 12.77
C LEU A 312 7.76 21.29 11.59
N SER A 313 6.81 20.64 10.91
CA SER A 313 7.09 19.79 9.77
C SER A 313 7.68 20.57 8.59
N GLU A 314 7.21 21.79 8.33
CA GLU A 314 7.73 22.65 7.26
C GLU A 314 9.14 23.17 7.56
N ASN A 315 9.47 23.41 8.83
CA ASN A 315 10.76 23.98 9.24
C ASN A 315 11.83 22.94 9.60
N THR A 316 11.48 21.66 9.68
CA THR A 316 12.44 20.59 9.96
C THR A 316 13.05 20.09 8.66
N SER A 317 14.38 20.13 8.53
CA SER A 317 15.12 19.66 7.36
C SER A 317 15.17 18.12 7.24
N GLY A 318 15.17 17.41 8.38
CA GLY A 318 15.24 15.95 8.41
C GLY A 318 13.90 15.22 8.60
N PRO A 319 13.95 13.88 8.60
CA PRO A 319 12.82 13.03 8.94
C PRO A 319 12.30 13.25 10.36
N ILE A 320 10.98 13.17 10.49
CA ILE A 320 10.24 13.31 11.74
C ILE A 320 9.58 11.98 12.07
N ALA A 321 9.91 11.41 13.22
CA ALA A 321 9.25 10.25 13.79
C ALA A 321 8.08 10.69 14.67
N VAL A 322 6.87 10.22 14.36
CA VAL A 322 5.63 10.64 15.02
C VAL A 322 4.97 9.44 15.67
N HIS A 323 4.63 9.54 16.96
CA HIS A 323 3.91 8.48 17.66
C HIS A 323 2.78 9.00 18.54
N CYS A 324 1.79 8.14 18.75
CA CYS A 324 0.79 8.28 19.81
C CYS A 324 0.91 7.07 20.74
N LYS A 325 -0.18 6.40 21.11
CA LYS A 325 -0.11 5.10 21.79
C LYS A 325 0.20 3.97 20.80
N ALA A 326 -0.68 3.74 19.82
CA ALA A 326 -0.51 2.71 18.79
C ALA A 326 0.24 3.18 17.54
N GLY A 327 0.42 4.50 17.37
CA GLY A 327 0.95 5.07 16.13
C GLY A 327 -0.01 4.99 14.94
N LEU A 328 -1.33 4.95 15.19
CA LEU A 328 -2.35 4.73 14.15
C LEU A 328 -3.30 5.93 13.98
N GLY A 329 -4.15 6.21 14.97
CA GLY A 329 -5.21 7.23 14.87
C GLY A 329 -4.67 8.68 14.79
N ARG A 330 -4.26 9.24 15.93
CA ARG A 330 -3.72 10.60 16.05
C ARG A 330 -2.51 10.85 15.12
N THR A 331 -1.57 9.90 15.11
CA THR A 331 -0.38 9.92 14.24
C THR A 331 -0.77 9.97 12.76
N GLY A 332 -1.62 9.03 12.31
CA GLY A 332 -2.08 9.00 10.93
C GLY A 332 -2.86 10.26 10.54
N SER A 333 -3.63 10.84 11.46
CA SER A 333 -4.43 12.04 11.19
C SER A 333 -3.56 13.27 10.88
N LEU A 334 -2.48 13.49 11.64
CA LEU A 334 -1.58 14.61 11.40
C LEU A 334 -0.76 14.41 10.12
N ILE A 335 -0.24 13.20 9.88
CA ILE A 335 0.49 12.88 8.64
C ILE A 335 -0.45 12.99 7.42
N ALA A 336 -1.70 12.53 7.53
CA ALA A 336 -2.70 12.67 6.47
C ALA A 336 -2.97 14.13 6.13
N ALA A 337 -3.11 14.99 7.15
CA ALA A 337 -3.29 16.42 6.94
C ALA A 337 -2.11 17.06 6.18
N TYR A 338 -0.87 16.61 6.46
CA TYR A 338 0.30 17.03 5.69
C TYR A 338 0.22 16.57 4.22
N LEU A 339 -0.18 15.32 3.98
CA LEU A 339 -0.35 14.78 2.61
C LEU A 339 -1.37 15.58 1.80
N ILE A 340 -2.51 15.91 2.41
CA ILE A 340 -3.53 16.76 1.77
C ILE A 340 -2.93 18.13 1.44
N LYS A 341 -2.29 18.78 2.41
CA LYS A 341 -1.73 20.13 2.25
C LYS A 341 -0.62 20.19 1.18
N HIS A 342 0.33 19.27 1.20
CA HIS A 342 1.54 19.39 0.39
C HIS A 342 1.46 18.62 -0.94
N TYR A 343 0.75 17.49 -0.97
CA TYR A 343 0.69 16.59 -2.13
C TYR A 343 -0.67 16.55 -2.83
N LYS A 344 -1.61 17.43 -2.44
CA LYS A 344 -2.94 17.52 -3.07
C LYS A 344 -3.66 16.17 -3.18
N MET A 345 -3.52 15.34 -2.15
CA MET A 345 -4.34 14.15 -1.98
C MET A 345 -5.69 14.57 -1.39
N THR A 346 -6.79 13.92 -1.79
CA THR A 346 -8.04 14.01 -1.04
C THR A 346 -7.87 13.34 0.32
N ALA A 347 -8.77 13.61 1.26
CA ALA A 347 -8.77 12.97 2.57
C ALA A 347 -8.84 11.44 2.44
N ARG A 348 -9.67 10.93 1.52
CA ARG A 348 -9.82 9.50 1.25
C ARG A 348 -8.55 8.89 0.69
N GLU A 349 -7.91 9.57 -0.26
CA GLU A 349 -6.63 9.14 -0.82
C GLU A 349 -5.50 9.17 0.22
N ALA A 350 -5.43 10.21 1.06
CA ALA A 350 -4.44 10.31 2.13
C ALA A 350 -4.62 9.21 3.17
N ILE A 351 -5.87 8.93 3.58
CA ILE A 351 -6.20 7.79 4.46
C ILE A 351 -5.80 6.47 3.81
N ALA A 352 -6.11 6.28 2.53
CA ALA A 352 -5.79 5.07 1.80
C ALA A 352 -4.27 4.84 1.73
N TRP A 353 -3.49 5.86 1.34
CA TRP A 353 -2.02 5.77 1.29
C TRP A 353 -1.43 5.42 2.66
N ILE A 354 -1.90 6.09 3.71
CA ILE A 354 -1.43 5.84 5.05
C ILE A 354 -1.78 4.42 5.52
N ARG A 355 -2.95 3.86 5.16
CA ARG A 355 -3.29 2.46 5.46
C ARG A 355 -2.49 1.45 4.65
N ILE A 356 -2.14 1.80 3.40
CA ILE A 356 -1.29 0.98 2.53
C ILE A 356 0.14 0.88 3.11
N CYS A 357 0.66 1.95 3.73
CA CYS A 357 1.95 1.93 4.41
C CYS A 357 1.88 1.34 5.83
N ARG A 358 0.80 1.63 6.56
CA ARG A 358 0.60 1.22 7.96
C ARG A 358 -0.89 0.93 8.23
N PRO A 359 -1.31 -0.33 8.12
CA PRO A 359 -2.69 -0.77 8.33
C PRO A 359 -3.31 -0.24 9.64
N GLY A 360 -4.62 0.00 9.63
CA GLY A 360 -5.38 0.48 10.79
C GLY A 360 -5.26 1.98 11.11
N SER A 361 -4.47 2.74 10.35
CA SER A 361 -4.27 4.17 10.58
C SER A 361 -5.50 5.03 10.25
N VAL A 362 -5.64 6.15 10.98
CA VAL A 362 -6.80 7.07 11.01
C VAL A 362 -8.10 6.37 11.44
N ILE A 363 -8.56 6.63 12.66
CA ILE A 363 -9.58 5.82 13.35
C ILE A 363 -10.81 6.68 13.72
N GLY A 364 -12.00 6.11 13.53
CA GLY A 364 -13.28 6.69 13.92
C GLY A 364 -13.52 8.06 13.30
N HIS A 365 -13.90 9.03 14.13
CA HIS A 365 -14.28 10.39 13.70
C HIS A 365 -13.13 11.20 13.09
N GLN A 366 -11.88 10.75 13.24
CA GLN A 366 -10.71 11.38 12.61
C GLN A 366 -10.80 11.37 11.07
N GLN A 367 -11.47 10.36 10.50
CA GLN A 367 -11.64 10.23 9.05
C GLN A 367 -12.53 11.35 8.49
N ALA A 368 -13.72 11.53 9.09
CA ALA A 368 -14.64 12.63 8.72
C ALA A 368 -14.05 14.00 9.04
N TRP A 369 -13.21 14.11 10.07
CA TRP A 369 -12.48 15.34 10.37
C TRP A 369 -11.51 15.75 9.25
N LEU A 370 -10.74 14.81 8.69
CA LEU A 370 -9.86 15.10 7.54
C LEU A 370 -10.65 15.61 6.34
N GLU A 371 -11.76 14.96 6.01
CA GLU A 371 -12.64 15.38 4.91
C GLU A 371 -13.23 16.77 5.16
N LYS A 372 -13.62 17.07 6.40
CA LYS A 372 -14.14 18.40 6.79
C LYS A 372 -13.10 19.52 6.60
N ILE A 373 -11.81 19.26 6.85
CA ILE A 373 -10.76 20.29 6.76
C ILE A 373 -10.00 20.29 5.44
N GLU A 374 -10.29 19.34 4.54
CA GLU A 374 -9.56 19.11 3.28
C GLU A 374 -9.39 20.39 2.47
N LYS A 375 -10.48 21.11 2.20
CA LYS A 375 -10.46 22.35 1.42
C LYS A 375 -9.54 23.41 2.03
N ASN A 376 -9.52 23.54 3.35
CA ASN A 376 -8.67 24.51 4.05
C ASN A 376 -7.20 24.12 3.93
N LEU A 377 -6.88 22.82 4.03
CA LEU A 377 -5.53 22.30 3.85
C LEU A 377 -5.03 22.48 2.41
N LEU A 378 -5.86 22.20 1.41
CA LEU A 378 -5.53 22.40 0.00
C LEU A 378 -5.22 23.89 -0.30
N ASN A 379 -6.06 24.80 0.18
CA ASN A 379 -5.84 26.24 0.02
C ASN A 379 -4.56 26.71 0.73
N ALA A 380 -4.33 26.29 1.98
CA ALA A 380 -3.10 26.61 2.71
C ALA A 380 -1.86 26.02 2.03
N GLY A 381 -2.00 24.85 1.41
CA GLY A 381 -0.97 24.21 0.60
C GLY A 381 -0.60 25.00 -0.64
N GLN A 382 -1.59 25.49 -1.37
CA GLN A 382 -1.39 26.34 -2.55
C GLN A 382 -0.68 27.65 -2.16
N GLN A 383 -1.12 28.31 -1.09
CA GLN A 383 -0.48 29.54 -0.58
C GLN A 383 0.97 29.31 -0.14
N TYR A 384 1.22 28.21 0.57
CA TYR A 384 2.58 27.81 0.94
C TYR A 384 3.45 27.66 -0.30
N LYS A 385 2.93 27.00 -1.34
CA LYS A 385 3.68 26.72 -2.55
C LYS A 385 3.96 27.97 -3.38
N LEU A 386 2.99 28.86 -3.54
CA LEU A 386 3.19 30.18 -4.14
C LEU A 386 4.29 30.97 -3.41
N LYS A 387 4.28 30.94 -2.07
CA LYS A 387 5.26 31.68 -1.26
C LYS A 387 6.70 31.16 -1.42
N TYR A 388 6.90 29.84 -1.43
CA TYR A 388 8.25 29.24 -1.37
C TYR A 388 8.78 28.74 -2.70
N TYR A 389 7.92 28.50 -3.70
CA TYR A 389 8.30 27.96 -5.01
C TYR A 389 7.85 28.83 -6.18
N GLY A 390 7.09 29.91 -5.94
CA GLY A 390 6.56 30.78 -7.00
C GLY A 390 5.40 30.19 -7.82
N ASP A 391 5.05 28.92 -7.59
CA ASP A 391 3.98 28.20 -8.27
C ASP A 391 3.10 27.47 -7.24
N GLY A 392 1.81 27.76 -7.22
CA GLY A 392 0.84 27.13 -6.31
C GLY A 392 0.50 25.69 -6.68
N ASP A 393 0.81 25.30 -7.92
CA ASP A 393 0.47 24.00 -8.47
C ASP A 393 1.62 23.02 -8.46
N VAL A 394 2.84 23.46 -8.11
CA VAL A 394 3.99 22.57 -7.93
C VAL A 394 3.65 21.40 -7.00
N ILE A 395 4.20 20.23 -7.33
CA ILE A 395 4.08 19.03 -6.52
C ILE A 395 5.49 18.58 -6.19
N LEU A 396 5.72 18.33 -4.89
CA LEU A 396 7.01 17.86 -4.41
C LEU A 396 7.22 16.41 -4.87
N HIS A 397 8.41 16.12 -5.41
CA HIS A 397 8.80 14.80 -5.87
C HIS A 397 10.02 14.32 -5.08
N HIS A 398 10.04 13.03 -4.72
CA HIS A 398 11.14 12.40 -4.01
C HIS A 398 12.05 11.64 -4.97
N LYS A 399 13.36 11.89 -4.89
CA LYS A 399 14.36 11.14 -5.69
C LYS A 399 14.35 9.64 -5.33
N ARG A 400 14.23 9.34 -4.04
CA ARG A 400 14.24 7.98 -3.49
C ARG A 400 12.97 7.76 -2.68
N GLY A 401 12.34 6.60 -2.88
CA GLY A 401 11.14 6.21 -2.16
C GLY A 401 11.43 5.72 -0.73
N ILE A 402 10.37 5.46 0.02
CA ILE A 402 10.47 4.79 1.32
C ILE A 402 11.13 3.41 1.15
N TYR A 403 11.97 3.03 2.12
CA TYR A 403 12.70 1.75 2.11
C TYR A 403 13.60 1.55 0.87
N SER A 404 14.06 2.62 0.22
CA SER A 404 14.97 2.50 -0.93
C SER A 404 16.32 1.90 -0.52
N ILE A 405 16.69 0.76 -1.12
CA ILE A 405 18.02 0.15 -0.99
C ILE A 405 19.08 1.09 -1.56
N ALA A 406 18.78 1.75 -2.68
CA ALA A 406 19.71 2.66 -3.34
C ALA A 406 20.02 3.90 -2.49
N ASP A 407 19.03 4.48 -1.80
CA ASP A 407 19.23 5.59 -0.86
C ASP A 407 20.25 5.23 0.23
N LYS A 408 20.12 4.03 0.81
CA LYS A 408 21.05 3.55 1.84
C LYS A 408 22.47 3.34 1.31
N LEU A 409 22.61 2.87 0.07
CA LEU A 409 23.91 2.69 -0.56
C LEU A 409 24.57 4.04 -0.87
N GLU A 410 23.81 5.01 -1.39
CA GLU A 410 24.29 6.37 -1.64
C GLU A 410 24.81 7.02 -0.34
N LYS A 411 24.08 6.89 0.76
CA LYS A 411 24.52 7.39 2.07
C LYS A 411 25.80 6.74 2.54
N LYS A 412 25.94 5.41 2.43
CA LYS A 412 27.17 4.70 2.85
C LYS A 412 28.42 5.16 2.09
N ILE A 413 28.29 5.53 0.81
CA ILE A 413 29.41 6.04 0.02
C ILE A 413 29.85 7.41 0.55
N HIS A 414 28.91 8.27 0.94
CA HIS A 414 29.22 9.60 1.47
C HIS A 414 29.83 9.61 2.90
N TYR A 415 29.68 8.53 3.67
CA TYR A 415 30.24 8.39 5.03
C TYR A 415 31.58 7.63 5.09
N MET A 416 32.19 7.27 3.95
CA MET A 416 33.57 6.78 3.92
C MET A 416 34.52 7.97 4.13
N PRO A 417 35.29 8.05 5.24
CA PRO A 417 36.27 9.10 5.40
C PRO A 417 37.38 8.92 4.36
N ASP A 418 37.85 10.01 3.75
CA ASP A 418 38.89 10.04 2.73
C ASP A 418 40.08 9.11 3.06
N GLY A 419 40.00 7.89 2.54
CA GLY A 419 41.10 6.94 2.43
C GLY A 419 41.57 6.99 1.00
N GLY A 420 42.66 7.71 0.77
CA GLY A 420 43.13 8.08 -0.56
C GLY A 420 43.24 6.92 -1.55
N CYS A 421 42.70 7.15 -2.74
CA CYS A 421 43.28 6.69 -3.99
C CYS A 421 42.98 7.74 -5.06
N THR A 422 44.02 8.46 -5.45
CA THR A 422 44.06 9.26 -6.66
C THR A 422 43.89 8.33 -7.86
N GLU A 423 42.80 8.46 -8.63
CA GLU A 423 42.82 8.30 -10.09
C GLU A 423 41.53 8.81 -10.73
N THR A 424 41.68 9.97 -11.39
CA THR A 424 40.91 10.54 -12.50
C THR A 424 39.38 10.38 -12.51
N SER A 425 38.72 11.48 -12.19
CA SER A 425 37.38 11.83 -12.64
C SER A 425 37.23 11.62 -14.15
N LYS A 426 36.39 10.66 -14.55
CA LYS A 426 35.70 10.72 -15.84
C LYS A 426 34.24 11.04 -15.57
N ASP A 427 33.81 12.15 -16.16
CA ASP A 427 32.44 12.62 -16.18
C ASP A 427 31.48 11.50 -16.58
N PHE A 428 30.56 11.15 -15.67
CA PHE A 428 29.33 10.46 -16.02
C PHE A 428 28.21 11.49 -16.03
N THR A 429 28.02 12.13 -17.18
CA THR A 429 26.80 12.86 -17.51
C THR A 429 25.64 11.87 -17.61
N TYR A 430 24.79 11.81 -16.58
CA TYR A 430 23.47 11.18 -16.68
C TYR A 430 22.51 12.16 -17.35
N GLU A 431 22.57 12.25 -18.67
CA GLU A 431 21.50 12.86 -19.47
C GLU A 431 20.38 11.84 -19.72
N ASN A 432 19.14 12.27 -19.43
CA ASN A 432 17.87 11.74 -19.94
C ASN A 432 17.47 10.29 -19.60
N CYS A 433 17.01 10.05 -18.36
CA CYS A 433 15.97 9.05 -18.12
C CYS A 433 14.60 9.64 -18.46
N ASN A 434 14.32 9.77 -19.76
CA ASN A 434 12.96 9.93 -20.25
C ASN A 434 12.17 8.65 -19.93
N PHE A 435 10.99 8.80 -19.32
CA PHE A 435 9.96 7.77 -19.22
C PHE A 435 9.36 7.54 -20.61
N GLN A 436 10.14 7.03 -21.56
CA GLN A 436 9.71 6.49 -22.85
C GLN A 436 10.91 5.73 -23.44
N SER A 437 10.66 4.50 -23.91
CA SER A 437 11.61 3.55 -24.50
C SER A 437 12.53 2.78 -23.53
N SER A 438 12.06 1.62 -23.08
CA SER A 438 12.92 0.48 -22.72
C SER A 438 12.95 -0.46 -23.94
N PRO A 439 14.12 -1.00 -24.36
CA PRO A 439 14.25 -1.83 -25.56
C PRO A 439 13.65 -3.25 -25.45
N TYR A 440 12.81 -3.52 -24.45
CA TYR A 440 12.17 -4.82 -24.24
C TYR A 440 10.64 -4.80 -24.52
N ILE A 441 10.14 -3.80 -25.24
CA ILE A 441 8.73 -3.72 -25.71
C ILE A 441 8.58 -4.09 -27.21
N GLU A 442 9.64 -4.41 -27.93
CA GLU A 442 9.54 -4.71 -29.38
C GLU A 442 9.05 -6.12 -29.76
N ASN A 443 8.85 -7.05 -28.82
CA ASN A 443 8.36 -8.40 -29.16
C ASN A 443 6.86 -8.65 -28.90
N LEU A 444 6.06 -7.59 -28.73
CA LEU A 444 4.60 -7.70 -28.60
C LEU A 444 3.82 -7.12 -29.80
N GLN A 445 4.51 -6.72 -30.87
CA GLN A 445 3.89 -6.15 -32.07
C GLN A 445 3.67 -7.12 -33.24
N PHE A 446 3.91 -8.42 -33.07
CA PHE A 446 3.71 -9.42 -34.15
C PHE A 446 2.50 -10.36 -33.95
N LEU A 447 1.56 -10.03 -33.06
CA LEU A 447 0.28 -10.74 -32.90
C LEU A 447 -0.92 -9.78 -32.71
N LEU A 448 -0.93 -8.72 -33.52
CA LEU A 448 -2.16 -8.03 -33.96
C LEU A 448 -2.26 -8.22 -35.47
#